data_AF-A0A661X9J1-F1
#
_entry.id   AF-A0A661X9J1-F1
#
_cell.length_a   1.000
_cell.length_b   1.000
_cell.length_c   1.000
_cell.angle_alpha   90.00
_cell.angle_beta   90.00
_cell.angle_gamma   90.00
#
_symmetry.space_group_name_H-M   'P 1'
#
loop_
_entity.id
_entity.type
_entity.pdbx_description
1 polymer ?
#
loop_
_entity_poly.entity_id
_entity_poly.type
_entity_poly.pdbx_seq_one_letter_code
_entity_poly.pdbx_strand_id
1 'polypeptide(L)'
;MYKIKENKFEIKEVKYEEPLDNVTDHILERPDVVNAKVYRLRSGFVRHSVYITLGYITQNGKNRPIEIFINSKDLTKNAEYAVLTRLISAIFRKSSNPVFILEELSSIHDPNGGYHKNGKYIHSFYSEIADVIEQFFREIGCMDEEDEDDKMIARHVNEMLNPEPEVKTDVNTEFFICPECNQKTLKMENGCLTCVNPECGYSKCDE
;
A
#
# COMPACT_ATOMS: atom_id res chain seq x y z
N MET A 1 -63.22 49.98 7.85
CA MET A 1 -61.79 50.25 8.08
C MET A 1 -61.32 49.34 9.20
N TYR A 2 -60.83 48.14 8.89
CA TYR A 2 -60.46 47.13 9.88
C TYR A 2 -58.97 47.26 10.23
N LYS A 3 -58.66 47.46 11.52
CA LYS A 3 -57.29 47.48 12.06
C LYS A 3 -56.80 46.06 12.31
N ILE A 4 -55.73 45.65 11.63
CA ILE A 4 -55.01 44.41 11.92
C ILE A 4 -54.04 44.71 13.07
N LYS A 5 -54.08 43.88 14.12
CA LYS A 5 -53.24 43.99 15.31
C LYS A 5 -51.81 43.58 14.97
N GLU A 6 -50.84 44.40 15.35
CA GLU A 6 -49.41 44.09 15.28
C GLU A 6 -49.08 43.01 16.32
N ASN A 7 -48.87 41.77 15.87
CA ASN A 7 -48.27 40.74 16.70
C ASN A 7 -46.77 41.01 16.79
N LYS A 8 -46.28 41.40 17.97
CA LYS A 8 -44.86 41.38 18.31
C LYS A 8 -44.37 39.93 18.28
N PHE A 9 -43.56 39.59 17.29
CA PHE A 9 -42.76 38.37 17.31
C PHE A 9 -41.54 38.62 18.20
N GLU A 10 -41.52 38.01 19.39
CA GLU A 10 -40.29 37.88 20.19
C GLU A 10 -39.43 36.77 19.59
N ILE A 11 -38.30 37.15 19.01
CA ILE A 11 -37.26 36.22 18.59
C ILE A 11 -36.55 35.77 19.88
N LYS A 12 -36.84 34.56 20.36
CA LYS A 12 -36.00 33.90 21.35
C LYS A 12 -34.78 33.35 20.62
N GLU A 13 -33.60 33.89 20.94
CA GLU A 13 -32.33 33.29 20.54
C GLU A 13 -32.26 31.88 21.10
N VAL A 14 -32.43 30.89 20.23
CA VAL A 14 -32.13 29.50 20.56
C VAL A 14 -30.61 29.40 20.52
N LYS A 15 -29.97 29.37 21.69
CA LYS A 15 -28.60 28.88 21.80
C LYS A 15 -28.60 27.43 21.33
N TYR A 16 -28.15 27.22 20.10
CA TYR A 16 -27.68 25.92 19.67
C TYR A 16 -26.40 25.65 20.48
N GLU A 17 -26.52 24.86 21.54
CA GLU A 17 -25.37 24.13 22.05
C GLU A 17 -24.99 23.13 20.96
N GLU A 18 -23.82 23.34 20.36
CA GLU A 18 -23.26 22.37 19.43
C GLU A 18 -23.16 21.01 20.15
N PRO A 19 -23.69 19.92 19.57
CA PRO A 19 -23.54 18.61 20.17
C PRO A 19 -22.07 18.28 20.30
N LEU A 20 -21.72 17.75 21.47
CA LEU A 20 -20.37 17.48 21.94
C LEU A 20 -19.76 16.24 21.25
N ASP A 21 -19.73 16.22 19.92
CA ASP A 21 -19.15 15.15 19.10
C ASP A 21 -17.90 15.62 18.31
N ASN A 22 -17.20 16.65 18.81
CA ASN A 22 -15.93 17.10 18.24
C ASN A 22 -14.74 16.37 18.89
N VAL A 23 -14.64 15.06 18.66
CA VAL A 23 -13.31 14.43 18.61
C VAL A 23 -12.91 14.48 17.15
N THR A 24 -12.36 15.61 16.71
CA THR A 24 -11.73 15.72 15.40
C THR A 24 -10.49 14.84 15.38
N ASP A 25 -10.69 13.54 15.12
CA ASP A 25 -9.63 12.55 14.96
C ASP A 25 -8.96 12.71 13.57
N HIS A 26 -8.64 13.96 13.23
CA HIS A 26 -8.03 14.40 11.99
C HIS A 26 -6.83 15.29 12.33
N ILE A 27 -5.70 15.04 11.68
CA ILE A 27 -4.52 15.88 11.84
C ILE A 27 -4.71 17.12 10.97
N LEU A 28 -5.18 18.22 11.59
CA LEU A 28 -5.45 19.49 10.90
C LEU A 28 -4.16 20.22 10.50
N GLU A 29 -3.11 20.15 11.31
CA GLU A 29 -1.81 20.77 11.05
C GLU A 29 -0.68 19.74 11.11
N ARG A 30 0.21 19.80 10.11
CA ARG A 30 1.41 18.95 10.06
C ARG A 30 2.45 19.51 11.05
N PRO A 31 2.96 18.71 12.01
CA PRO A 31 4.04 19.15 12.89
C PRO A 31 5.34 19.44 12.14
N ASP A 32 6.20 20.27 12.75
CA ASP A 32 7.52 20.60 12.19
C ASP A 32 8.44 19.37 12.10
N VAL A 33 8.35 18.49 13.11
CA VAL A 33 9.18 17.28 13.23
C VAL A 33 8.27 16.06 13.32
N VAL A 34 8.60 15.03 12.54
CA VAL A 34 7.90 13.75 12.50
C VAL A 34 8.91 12.61 12.66
N ASN A 35 8.50 11.53 13.31
CA ASN A 35 9.29 10.30 13.33
C ASN A 35 9.06 9.54 12.03
N ALA A 36 10.09 8.90 11.48
CA ALA A 36 9.95 8.16 10.23
C ALA A 36 10.80 6.89 10.18
N LYS A 37 10.33 5.92 9.43
CA LYS A 37 11.06 4.69 9.08
C LYS A 37 11.19 4.59 7.57
N VAL A 38 12.32 4.06 7.09
CA VAL A 38 12.61 3.91 5.66
C VAL A 38 12.75 2.43 5.33
N TYR A 39 11.92 1.96 4.40
CA TYR A 39 11.91 0.59 3.92
C TYR A 39 12.42 0.55 2.49
N ARG A 40 13.34 -0.37 2.19
CA ARG A 40 13.81 -0.64 0.83
C ARG A 40 13.01 -1.80 0.26
N LEU A 41 12.24 -1.54 -0.79
CA LEU A 41 11.47 -2.52 -1.53
C LEU A 41 12.22 -2.93 -2.82
N ARG A 42 12.47 -4.23 -2.97
CA ARG A 42 12.87 -4.86 -4.24
C ARG A 42 11.67 -5.63 -4.76
N SER A 43 11.17 -5.23 -5.93
CA SER A 43 9.93 -5.72 -6.50
C SER A 43 10.18 -6.21 -7.93
N GLY A 44 9.55 -7.33 -8.31
CA GLY A 44 9.60 -7.85 -9.69
C GLY A 44 8.82 -6.98 -10.70
N PHE A 45 8.01 -6.03 -10.24
CA PHE A 45 7.21 -5.14 -11.10
C PHE A 45 7.98 -3.89 -11.57
N VAL A 46 9.12 -3.58 -10.94
CA VAL A 46 9.89 -2.37 -11.22
C VAL A 46 11.38 -2.69 -11.26
N ARG A 47 12.12 -2.07 -12.18
CA ARG A 47 13.55 -2.39 -12.40
C ARG A 47 14.44 -1.92 -11.26
N HIS A 48 14.11 -0.80 -10.62
CA HIS A 48 14.92 -0.17 -9.59
C HIS A 48 14.33 -0.41 -8.19
N SER A 49 15.19 -0.47 -7.18
CA SER A 49 14.72 -0.48 -5.78
C SER A 49 13.92 0.79 -5.47
N VAL A 50 12.81 0.61 -4.77
CA VAL A 50 11.94 1.69 -4.30
C VAL A 50 12.20 1.89 -2.80
N TYR A 51 12.29 3.14 -2.38
CA TYR A 51 12.46 3.52 -0.98
C TYR A 51 11.17 4.17 -0.49
N ILE A 52 10.56 3.55 0.52
CA ILE A 52 9.30 3.97 1.11
C ILE A 52 9.60 4.54 2.49
N THR A 53 9.40 5.84 2.67
CA THR A 53 9.53 6.51 3.96
C THR A 53 8.15 6.67 4.56
N LEU A 54 7.92 6.14 5.76
CA LEU A 54 6.65 6.21 6.46
C LEU A 54 6.82 7.00 7.76
N GLY A 55 6.08 8.10 7.86
CA GLY A 55 6.12 9.02 8.98
C GLY A 55 4.95 8.79 9.94
N TYR A 56 5.19 8.99 11.23
CA TYR A 56 4.17 8.97 12.28
C TYR A 56 4.44 10.03 13.34
N ILE A 57 3.38 10.35 14.10
CA ILE A 57 3.42 11.22 15.27
C ILE A 57 2.82 10.49 16.46
N THR A 58 3.17 10.90 17.67
CA THR A 58 2.52 10.41 18.88
C THR A 58 1.50 11.46 19.34
N GLN A 59 0.22 11.09 19.34
CA GLN A 59 -0.89 11.94 19.76
C GLN A 59 -1.71 11.18 20.80
N ASN A 60 -2.00 11.82 21.94
CA ASN A 60 -2.77 11.19 23.03
C ASN A 60 -2.23 9.82 23.47
N GLY A 61 -0.91 9.63 23.43
CA GLY A 61 -0.24 8.37 23.80
C GLY A 61 -0.32 7.26 22.74
N LYS A 62 -0.92 7.51 21.57
CA LYS A 62 -0.98 6.58 20.44
C LYS A 62 -0.14 7.07 19.28
N ASN A 63 0.54 6.17 18.59
CA ASN A 63 1.24 6.51 17.35
C ASN A 63 0.25 6.50 16.19
N ARG A 64 0.30 7.53 15.37
CA ARG A 64 -0.56 7.70 14.21
C ARG A 64 0.26 7.95 12.95
N PRO A 65 0.03 7.21 11.86
CA PRO A 65 0.67 7.50 10.59
C PRO A 65 0.24 8.87 10.08
N ILE A 66 1.16 9.63 9.47
CA ILE A 66 0.89 11.00 9.00
C ILE A 66 1.26 11.22 7.53
N GLU A 67 2.32 10.56 7.05
CA GLU A 67 2.76 10.71 5.66
C GLU A 67 3.53 9.49 5.16
N ILE A 68 3.56 9.34 3.84
CA ILE A 68 4.36 8.37 3.11
C ILE A 68 5.08 9.09 1.97
N PHE A 69 6.34 8.74 1.73
CA PHE A 69 7.08 9.16 0.54
C PHE A 69 7.62 7.95 -0.19
N ILE A 70 7.38 7.89 -1.49
CA ILE A 70 7.85 6.82 -2.36
C ILE A 70 8.86 7.41 -3.33
N ASN A 71 10.10 6.91 -3.31
CA ASN A 71 11.16 7.38 -4.18
C ASN A 71 11.89 6.22 -4.86
N SER A 72 12.40 6.45 -6.06
CA SER A 72 13.17 5.48 -6.82
C SER A 72 14.24 6.18 -7.66
N LYS A 73 15.23 5.42 -8.13
CA LYS A 73 16.13 5.90 -9.19
C LYS A 73 15.44 5.97 -10.54
N ASP A 74 14.30 5.31 -10.70
CA ASP A 74 13.51 5.34 -11.94
C ASP A 74 12.67 6.61 -12.04
N LEU A 75 13.15 7.57 -12.82
CA LEU A 75 12.45 8.84 -13.02
C LEU A 75 11.18 8.70 -13.85
N THR A 76 11.00 7.59 -14.58
CA THR A 76 9.81 7.39 -15.44
C THR A 76 8.54 7.13 -14.65
N LYS A 77 8.68 6.69 -13.38
CA LYS A 77 7.57 6.39 -12.46
C LYS A 77 7.33 7.49 -11.41
N ASN A 78 8.07 8.60 -11.49
CA ASN A 78 8.02 9.65 -10.48
C ASN A 78 6.63 10.29 -10.36
N ALA A 79 5.89 10.44 -11.46
CA ALA A 79 4.55 11.03 -11.43
C ALA A 79 3.58 10.13 -10.66
N GLU A 80 3.59 8.82 -10.95
CA GLU A 80 2.78 7.82 -10.27
C GLU A 80 3.12 7.73 -8.78
N TYR A 81 4.41 7.72 -8.43
CA TYR A 81 4.84 7.72 -7.03
C TYR A 81 4.46 9.00 -6.29
N ALA A 82 4.51 10.15 -6.96
CA ALA A 82 4.06 11.41 -6.38
C ALA A 82 2.53 11.39 -6.12
N VAL A 83 1.74 10.82 -7.03
CA VAL A 83 0.29 10.67 -6.85
C VAL A 83 0.00 9.78 -5.65
N LEU A 84 0.60 8.59 -5.57
CA LEU A 84 0.44 7.67 -4.44
C LEU A 84 0.83 8.30 -3.11
N THR A 85 2.00 8.94 -3.09
CA THR A 85 2.51 9.69 -1.92
C THR A 85 1.48 10.69 -1.42
N ARG A 86 0.91 11.50 -2.33
CA ARG A 86 -0.05 12.56 -1.96
C ARG A 86 -1.38 11.99 -1.48
N LEU A 87 -1.91 10.99 -2.17
CA LEU A 87 -3.21 10.39 -1.84
C LEU A 87 -3.15 9.63 -0.51
N ILE A 88 -2.17 8.75 -0.33
CA ILE A 88 -2.04 7.97 0.90
C ILE A 88 -1.72 8.88 2.10
N SER A 89 -0.84 9.88 1.93
CA SER A 89 -0.58 10.86 3.01
C SER A 89 -1.83 11.67 3.37
N ALA A 90 -2.68 12.00 2.40
CA ALA A 90 -3.95 12.66 2.68
C ALA A 90 -4.90 11.74 3.47
N ILE A 91 -4.94 10.45 3.14
CA ILE A 91 -5.71 9.45 3.88
C ILE A 91 -5.20 9.33 5.31
N PHE A 92 -3.88 9.24 5.53
CA PHE A 92 -3.30 9.14 6.88
C PHE A 92 -3.69 10.32 7.78
N ARG A 93 -3.71 11.54 7.24
CA ARG A 93 -4.11 12.75 7.99
C ARG A 93 -5.62 12.81 8.27
N LYS A 94 -6.45 12.28 7.37
CA LYS A 94 -7.91 12.44 7.42
C LYS A 94 -8.67 11.22 7.91
N SER A 95 -8.08 10.03 7.94
CA SER A 95 -8.77 8.82 8.40
C SER A 95 -8.45 8.54 9.86
N SER A 96 -9.48 8.31 10.69
CA SER A 96 -9.34 7.80 12.05
C SER A 96 -8.77 6.38 12.08
N ASN A 97 -9.18 5.54 11.13
CA ASN A 97 -8.63 4.21 10.90
C ASN A 97 -7.99 4.14 9.50
N PRO A 98 -6.65 4.25 9.39
CA PRO A 98 -5.97 4.16 8.09
C PRO A 98 -5.71 2.72 7.62
N VAL A 99 -6.08 1.68 8.40
CA VAL A 99 -5.77 0.26 8.12
C VAL A 99 -6.46 -0.22 6.84
N PHE A 100 -7.64 0.32 6.48
CA PHE A 100 -8.37 -0.05 5.27
C PHE A 100 -7.54 0.12 3.98
N ILE A 101 -6.54 1.01 3.96
CA ILE A 101 -5.69 1.23 2.77
C ILE A 101 -4.97 -0.06 2.35
N LEU A 102 -4.75 -0.98 3.29
CA LEU A 102 -4.10 -2.26 3.02
C LEU A 102 -4.95 -3.14 2.10
N GLU A 103 -6.26 -3.16 2.32
CA GLU A 103 -7.20 -3.91 1.48
C GLU A 103 -7.31 -3.26 0.09
N GLU A 104 -7.48 -1.94 0.05
CA GLU A 104 -7.57 -1.17 -1.19
C GLU A 104 -6.34 -1.39 -2.08
N LEU A 105 -5.13 -1.25 -1.52
CA LEU A 105 -3.89 -1.46 -2.28
C LEU A 105 -3.69 -2.93 -2.68
N SER A 106 -4.04 -3.87 -1.81
CA SER A 106 -3.90 -5.31 -2.11
C SER A 106 -4.84 -5.78 -3.21
N SER A 107 -6.01 -5.14 -3.35
CA SER A 107 -6.99 -5.44 -4.39
C SER A 107 -6.57 -5.01 -5.81
N ILE A 108 -5.53 -4.18 -5.93
CA ILE A 108 -5.03 -3.73 -7.24
C ILE A 108 -4.16 -4.82 -7.84
N HIS A 109 -4.51 -5.28 -9.05
CA HIS A 109 -3.77 -6.33 -9.76
C HIS A 109 -2.95 -5.74 -10.91
N ASP A 110 -1.76 -6.29 -11.16
CA ASP A 110 -0.98 -5.91 -12.33
C ASP A 110 -1.61 -6.57 -13.58
N PRO A 111 -1.82 -5.81 -14.69
CA PRO A 111 -2.40 -6.37 -15.91
C PRO A 111 -1.52 -7.46 -16.55
N ASN A 112 -0.23 -7.51 -16.24
CA ASN A 112 0.70 -8.53 -16.72
C ASN A 112 0.74 -9.76 -15.80
N GLY A 113 -0.08 -9.80 -14.76
CA GLY A 113 -0.10 -10.85 -13.75
C GLY A 113 0.93 -10.64 -12.64
N GLY A 114 0.90 -11.53 -11.65
CA GLY A 114 1.74 -11.49 -10.46
C GLY A 114 2.94 -12.44 -10.52
N TYR A 115 3.68 -12.53 -9.41
CA TYR A 115 4.78 -13.48 -9.27
C TYR A 115 4.85 -14.06 -7.86
N HIS A 116 5.49 -15.22 -7.70
CA HIS A 116 5.71 -15.84 -6.39
C HIS A 116 6.99 -15.32 -5.72
N LYS A 117 6.88 -14.92 -4.45
CA LYS A 117 7.99 -14.44 -3.61
C LYS A 117 7.85 -15.05 -2.22
N ASN A 118 8.90 -15.70 -1.74
CA ASN A 118 8.92 -16.35 -0.41
C ASN A 118 7.72 -17.28 -0.16
N GLY A 119 7.26 -18.01 -1.19
CA GLY A 119 6.11 -18.91 -1.09
C GLY A 119 4.73 -18.22 -1.10
N LYS A 120 4.66 -16.89 -1.22
CA LYS A 120 3.41 -16.12 -1.37
C LYS A 120 3.27 -15.61 -2.80
N TYR A 121 2.07 -15.69 -3.37
CA TYR A 121 1.77 -15.02 -4.64
C TYR A 121 1.56 -13.53 -4.43
N ILE A 122 2.24 -12.70 -5.23
CA ILE A 122 2.19 -11.25 -5.17
C ILE A 122 1.48 -10.74 -6.44
N HIS A 123 0.33 -10.09 -6.27
CA HIS A 123 -0.55 -9.70 -7.38
C HIS A 123 -0.10 -8.44 -8.13
N SER A 124 0.51 -7.48 -7.44
CA SER A 124 0.98 -6.23 -8.03
C SER A 124 2.04 -5.53 -7.19
N PHE A 125 2.63 -4.48 -7.77
CA PHE A 125 3.50 -3.56 -7.04
C PHE A 125 2.80 -2.91 -5.83
N TYR A 126 1.49 -2.64 -5.96
CA TYR A 126 0.68 -2.04 -4.91
C TYR A 126 0.47 -3.00 -3.74
N SER A 127 0.32 -4.30 -4.00
CA SER A 127 0.26 -5.32 -2.94
C SER A 127 1.57 -5.36 -2.13
N GLU A 128 2.74 -5.16 -2.76
CA GLU A 128 4.00 -5.08 -2.02
C GLU A 128 4.13 -3.78 -1.21
N ILE A 129 3.59 -2.66 -1.72
CA ILE A 129 3.47 -1.43 -0.92
C ILE A 129 2.56 -1.67 0.28
N ALA A 130 1.43 -2.37 0.10
CA ALA A 130 0.53 -2.73 1.19
C ALA A 130 1.26 -3.57 2.26
N ASP A 131 2.03 -4.57 1.86
CA ASP A 131 2.83 -5.38 2.79
C ASP A 131 3.83 -4.51 3.59
N VAL A 132 4.45 -3.49 2.98
CA VAL A 132 5.35 -2.54 3.67
C VAL A 132 4.58 -1.63 4.65
N ILE A 133 3.42 -1.11 4.25
CA ILE A 133 2.57 -0.28 5.12
C ILE A 133 2.05 -1.12 6.29
N GLU A 134 1.66 -2.37 6.06
CA GLU A 134 1.21 -3.29 7.11
C GLU A 134 2.32 -3.53 8.14
N GLN A 135 3.53 -3.83 7.67
CA GLN A 135 4.69 -3.96 8.54
C GLN A 135 4.86 -2.71 9.41
N PHE A 136 4.82 -1.52 8.79
CA PHE A 136 4.94 -0.26 9.52
C PHE A 136 3.82 -0.05 10.55
N PHE A 137 2.57 -0.35 10.21
CA PHE A 137 1.43 -0.23 11.13
C PHE A 137 1.59 -1.12 12.36
N ARG A 138 2.02 -2.37 12.18
CA ARG A 138 2.33 -3.28 13.30
C ARG A 138 3.45 -2.71 14.17
N GLU A 139 4.52 -2.23 13.54
CA GLU A 139 5.68 -1.70 14.26
C GLU A 139 5.40 -0.43 15.07
N ILE A 140 4.39 0.38 14.70
CA ILE A 140 4.00 1.58 15.47
C ILE A 140 2.82 1.31 16.42
N GLY A 141 2.21 0.11 16.39
CA GLY A 141 1.04 -0.23 17.20
C GLY A 141 -0.27 0.41 16.70
N CYS A 142 -0.43 0.51 15.38
CA CYS A 142 -1.63 1.06 14.73
C CYS A 142 -2.68 -0.01 14.37
N MET A 143 -2.39 -1.29 14.65
CA MET A 143 -3.30 -2.41 14.46
C MET A 143 -3.46 -3.13 15.80
N ASP A 144 -4.68 -3.55 16.12
CA ASP A 144 -4.95 -4.34 17.33
C ASP A 144 -4.56 -5.81 17.08
N GLU A 145 -4.19 -6.54 18.15
CA GLU A 145 -3.77 -7.96 18.05
C GLU A 145 -4.90 -8.87 17.53
N GLU A 146 -6.16 -8.44 17.63
CA GLU A 146 -7.34 -9.17 17.12
C GLU A 146 -7.45 -9.13 15.58
N ASP A 147 -6.83 -8.15 14.90
CA ASP A 147 -6.80 -8.05 13.43
C ASP A 147 -5.80 -9.04 12.79
N GLU A 148 -5.03 -9.79 13.59
CA GLU A 148 -4.07 -10.77 13.08
C GLU A 148 -4.75 -12.04 12.54
N ASP A 149 -5.85 -12.47 13.18
CA ASP A 149 -6.56 -13.70 12.83
C ASP A 149 -7.44 -13.54 11.57
N ASP A 150 -8.10 -12.39 11.41
CA ASP A 150 -8.96 -12.13 10.24
C ASP A 150 -8.17 -12.00 8.93
N LYS A 151 -6.90 -11.56 8.99
CA LYS A 151 -6.03 -11.45 7.81
C LYS A 151 -5.41 -12.78 7.36
N MET A 152 -5.25 -13.77 8.25
CA MET A 152 -4.92 -15.13 7.80
C MET A 152 -6.05 -15.70 6.93
N ILE A 153 -7.30 -15.41 7.30
CA ILE A 153 -8.49 -15.87 6.56
C ILE A 153 -8.62 -15.11 5.24
N ALA A 154 -8.48 -13.78 5.20
CA ALA A 154 -8.58 -13.01 3.96
C ALA A 154 -7.49 -13.38 2.93
N ARG A 155 -6.27 -13.71 3.38
CA ARG A 155 -5.19 -14.22 2.53
C ARG A 155 -5.50 -15.62 1.97
N HIS A 156 -6.16 -16.48 2.74
CA HIS A 156 -6.61 -17.80 2.28
C HIS A 156 -7.80 -17.72 1.32
N VAL A 157 -8.76 -16.82 1.55
CA VAL A 157 -9.96 -16.69 0.70
C VAL A 157 -9.60 -16.13 -0.69
N ASN A 158 -8.62 -15.24 -0.79
CA ASN A 158 -8.15 -14.73 -2.08
C ASN A 158 -7.36 -15.79 -2.89
N GLU A 159 -6.78 -16.78 -2.21
CA GLU A 159 -6.13 -17.94 -2.83
C GLU A 159 -7.16 -18.93 -3.41
N MET A 160 -8.38 -18.97 -2.86
CA MET A 160 -9.49 -19.83 -3.32
C MET A 160 -10.31 -19.25 -4.49
N LEU A 161 -10.11 -17.99 -4.89
CA LEU A 161 -10.89 -17.31 -5.93
C LEU A 161 -10.23 -17.26 -7.31
N ASN A 162 -9.06 -17.87 -7.49
CA ASN A 162 -8.46 -18.04 -8.82
C ASN A 162 -8.90 -19.38 -9.45
N PRO A 163 -9.59 -19.38 -10.60
CA PRO A 163 -9.90 -20.61 -11.32
C PRO A 163 -8.60 -21.24 -11.84
N GLU A 164 -8.56 -22.58 -11.80
CA GLU A 164 -7.46 -23.46 -12.19
C GLU A 164 -6.78 -23.05 -13.52
N PRO A 165 -5.45 -23.21 -13.67
CA PRO A 165 -4.81 -22.99 -14.95
C PRO A 165 -5.14 -24.13 -15.91
N GLU A 166 -5.68 -23.76 -17.08
CA GLU A 166 -5.88 -24.66 -18.21
C GLU A 166 -4.59 -25.41 -18.57
N VAL A 167 -4.72 -26.73 -18.63
CA VAL A 167 -3.73 -27.66 -19.15
C VAL A 167 -3.44 -27.33 -20.63
N LYS A 168 -2.21 -26.90 -20.93
CA LYS A 168 -1.60 -27.11 -22.25
C LYS A 168 -0.16 -27.58 -22.11
N THR A 169 0.09 -28.64 -22.87
CA THR A 169 1.23 -29.55 -22.96
C THR A 169 2.51 -28.96 -23.53
N ASP A 170 3.64 -29.42 -22.97
CA ASP A 170 4.99 -29.64 -23.54
C ASP A 170 5.71 -28.50 -24.29
N VAL A 171 6.90 -28.06 -23.81
CA VAL A 171 8.22 -28.71 -24.03
C VAL A 171 9.20 -28.22 -22.95
N ASN A 172 9.89 -29.15 -22.29
CA ASN A 172 10.90 -28.89 -21.25
C ASN A 172 12.02 -27.96 -21.72
N THR A 173 12.09 -26.76 -21.13
CA THR A 173 13.36 -26.08 -20.83
C THR A 173 13.21 -25.61 -19.39
N GLU A 174 13.98 -26.17 -18.45
CA GLU A 174 13.93 -25.76 -17.04
C GLU A 174 14.41 -24.31 -16.91
N PHE A 175 13.48 -23.37 -17.01
CA PHE A 175 13.73 -21.98 -16.65
C PHE A 175 13.63 -21.83 -15.13
N PHE A 176 14.70 -21.35 -14.53
CA PHE A 176 14.80 -20.95 -13.13
C PHE A 176 14.35 -19.49 -12.94
N ILE A 177 14.19 -19.10 -11.68
CA ILE A 177 13.91 -17.70 -11.32
C ILE A 177 15.21 -16.90 -11.41
N CYS A 178 15.22 -15.85 -12.22
CA CYS A 178 16.35 -14.93 -12.34
C CYS A 178 16.51 -14.10 -11.06
N PRO A 179 17.69 -14.04 -10.43
CA PRO A 179 17.88 -13.29 -9.18
C PRO A 179 17.84 -11.76 -9.36
N GLU A 180 17.96 -11.27 -10.60
CA GLU A 180 17.89 -9.83 -10.93
C GLU A 180 16.46 -9.36 -11.17
N CYS A 181 15.74 -9.97 -12.11
CA CYS A 181 14.38 -9.55 -12.47
C CYS A 181 13.27 -10.36 -11.78
N ASN A 182 13.63 -11.40 -11.03
CA ASN A 182 12.70 -12.28 -10.31
C ASN A 182 11.61 -12.94 -11.16
N GLN A 183 11.84 -13.06 -12.46
CA GLN A 183 10.98 -13.77 -13.41
C GLN A 183 11.54 -15.17 -13.69
N LYS A 184 10.67 -16.12 -14.10
CA LYS A 184 11.06 -17.48 -14.49
C LYS A 184 11.66 -17.49 -15.91
N THR A 185 12.77 -16.78 -16.07
CA THR A 185 13.43 -16.48 -17.34
C THR A 185 14.91 -16.89 -17.35
N LEU A 186 15.41 -17.51 -16.28
CA LEU A 186 16.80 -17.89 -16.18
C LEU A 186 17.02 -19.28 -16.78
N LYS A 187 17.88 -19.43 -17.78
CA LYS A 187 18.25 -20.73 -18.35
C LYS A 187 19.73 -20.99 -18.15
N MET A 188 20.12 -22.26 -18.08
CA MET A 188 21.53 -22.65 -18.17
C MET A 188 21.90 -22.87 -19.63
N GLU A 189 22.88 -22.12 -20.14
CA GLU A 189 23.38 -22.25 -21.50
C GLU A 189 24.91 -22.17 -21.48
N ASN A 190 25.58 -23.20 -22.03
CA ASN A 190 27.05 -23.31 -22.10
C ASN A 190 27.78 -23.16 -20.73
N GLY A 191 27.17 -23.62 -19.64
CA GLY A 191 27.73 -23.49 -18.28
C GLY A 191 27.53 -22.11 -17.65
N CYS A 192 26.74 -21.25 -18.27
CA CYS A 192 26.36 -19.94 -17.74
C CYS A 192 24.85 -19.85 -17.52
N LEU A 193 24.45 -19.40 -16.33
CA LEU A 193 23.09 -18.99 -16.03
C LEU A 193 22.81 -17.67 -16.74
N THR A 194 21.92 -17.66 -17.73
CA THR A 194 21.59 -16.47 -18.53
C THR A 194 20.08 -16.21 -18.51
N CYS A 195 19.70 -14.96 -18.28
CA CYS A 195 18.31 -14.52 -18.31
C CYS A 195 17.87 -14.24 -19.75
N VAL A 196 16.81 -14.91 -20.23
CA VAL A 196 16.24 -14.68 -21.57
C VAL A 196 15.29 -13.49 -21.65
N ASN A 197 15.03 -12.81 -20.53
CA ASN A 197 14.32 -11.54 -20.58
C ASN A 197 15.22 -10.50 -21.29
N PRO A 198 14.82 -9.98 -22.47
CA PRO A 198 15.62 -9.02 -23.25
C PRO A 198 15.96 -7.75 -22.47
N GLU A 199 15.19 -7.43 -21.43
CA GLU A 199 15.34 -6.22 -20.63
C GLU A 199 16.21 -6.40 -19.37
N CYS A 200 16.56 -7.65 -19.01
CA CYS A 200 17.30 -7.96 -17.78
C CYS A 200 18.80 -8.11 -18.02
N GLY A 201 19.21 -8.90 -19.02
CA GLY A 201 20.62 -9.07 -19.39
C GLY A 201 21.51 -9.78 -18.34
N TYR A 202 20.93 -10.35 -17.27
CA TYR A 202 21.69 -11.09 -16.27
C TYR A 202 22.37 -12.33 -16.87
N SER A 203 23.67 -12.48 -16.62
CA SER A 203 24.44 -13.68 -16.93
C SER A 203 25.48 -13.96 -15.85
N LYS A 204 25.63 -15.21 -15.44
CA LYS A 204 26.66 -15.69 -14.51
C LYS A 204 27.20 -17.04 -14.98
N CYS A 205 28.48 -17.09 -15.31
CA CYS A 205 29.20 -18.33 -15.58
C CYS A 205 29.87 -18.82 -14.30
N ASP A 206 29.87 -20.14 -14.06
CA ASP A 206 30.71 -20.72 -13.02
C ASP A 206 32.17 -20.75 -13.53
N GLU A 207 33.12 -20.24 -12.73
CA GLU A 207 34.58 -20.26 -13.01
C GLU A 207 35.16 -21.67 -12.96
#